data_AF-A0A506PMW3-F1
#
_entry.id   AF-A0A506PMW3-F1
#
_cell.length_a   1.000
_cell.length_b   1.000
_cell.length_c   1.000
_cell.angle_alpha   90.00
_cell.angle_beta   90.00
_cell.angle_gamma   90.00
#
_symmetry.space_group_name_H-M   'P 1'
#
loop_
_entity.id
_entity.type
_entity.pdbx_description
1 polymer ?
#
loop_
_entity_poly.entity_id
_entity_poly.type
_entity_poly.pdbx_seq_one_letter_code
_entity_poly.pdbx_strand_id
1 'polypeptide(L)'
;MKNKFKIFLIVILVLGILVSCQPIFKLVTGVKNPKVYVSNQDRIEYYNPWIENKEAAILIKTIENQKSFVSVFQALEEVSFPIFIIEDIQNKKSYTVNCYEDFDYTVELLDQKKLDKLKETQLPILKLVDSLSNNFITKETFNKSKTTKQDGYHIRIVHGTFLGKKLRKRISGVFNSLDPISSITILDLSIDEDSKND
;
A
#
# COMPACT_ATOMS: atom_id res chain seq x y z
N MET A 1 11.25 -48.76 1.29
CA MET A 1 11.93 -47.59 0.69
C MET A 1 11.03 -46.68 -0.15
N LYS A 2 10.10 -47.21 -0.98
CA LYS A 2 9.26 -46.39 -1.88
C LYS A 2 8.37 -45.33 -1.19
N ASN A 3 7.87 -45.58 0.02
CA ASN A 3 7.04 -44.60 0.75
C ASN A 3 7.86 -43.44 1.38
N LYS A 4 9.12 -43.66 1.75
CA LYS A 4 9.99 -42.59 2.28
C LYS A 4 10.40 -41.60 1.18
N PHE A 5 10.56 -42.09 -0.05
CA PHE A 5 10.89 -41.26 -1.22
C PHE A 5 9.73 -40.35 -1.63
N LYS A 6 8.47 -40.84 -1.56
CA LYS A 6 7.28 -40.02 -1.82
C LYS A 6 7.10 -38.89 -0.80
N ILE A 7 7.32 -39.16 0.48
CA ILE A 7 7.23 -38.14 1.55
C ILE A 7 8.32 -37.09 1.37
N PHE A 8 9.55 -37.51 1.06
CA PHE A 8 10.66 -36.58 0.78
C PHE A 8 10.39 -35.68 -0.43
N LEU A 9 9.78 -36.22 -1.50
CA LEU A 9 9.43 -35.46 -2.69
C LEU A 9 8.30 -34.45 -2.45
N ILE A 10 7.31 -34.81 -1.61
CA ILE A 10 6.23 -33.90 -1.18
C ILE A 10 6.78 -32.77 -0.31
N VAL A 11 7.71 -33.06 0.61
CA VAL A 11 8.36 -32.06 1.45
C VAL A 11 9.21 -31.08 0.62
N ILE A 12 9.92 -31.56 -0.41
CA ILE A 12 10.66 -30.70 -1.35
C ILE A 12 9.72 -29.86 -2.21
N LEU A 13 8.56 -30.40 -2.63
CA LEU A 13 7.58 -29.63 -3.41
C LEU A 13 6.95 -28.51 -2.58
N VAL A 14 6.61 -28.79 -1.31
CA VAL A 14 6.05 -27.80 -0.37
C VAL A 14 7.11 -26.77 0.04
N LEU A 15 8.36 -27.17 0.24
CA LEU A 15 9.47 -26.23 0.45
C LEU A 15 9.77 -25.40 -0.81
N GLY A 16 9.64 -25.96 -2.01
CA GLY A 16 9.77 -25.24 -3.28
C GLY A 16 8.70 -24.16 -3.46
N ILE A 17 7.48 -24.38 -2.95
CA ILE A 17 6.41 -23.39 -2.93
C ILE A 17 6.73 -22.25 -1.94
N LEU A 18 7.42 -22.51 -0.83
CA LEU A 18 7.85 -21.46 0.11
C LEU A 18 9.01 -20.59 -0.42
N VAL A 19 9.85 -21.11 -1.32
CA VAL A 19 10.89 -20.33 -2.03
C VAL A 19 10.29 -19.58 -3.26
N SER A 20 9.03 -19.88 -3.62
CA SER A 20 8.36 -19.37 -4.84
C SER A 20 7.67 -18.01 -4.72
N CYS A 21 7.69 -17.38 -3.54
CA CYS A 21 7.13 -16.03 -3.38
C CYS A 21 7.92 -14.97 -4.18
N GLN A 22 9.24 -15.14 -4.39
CA GLN A 22 10.05 -14.18 -5.15
C GLN A 22 9.66 -14.08 -6.65
N PRO A 23 9.48 -15.18 -7.40
CA PRO A 23 9.01 -15.13 -8.78
C PRO A 23 7.63 -14.50 -8.95
N ILE A 24 6.64 -14.88 -8.12
CA ILE A 24 5.27 -14.34 -8.19
C ILE A 24 5.27 -12.87 -7.81
N PHE A 25 5.93 -12.51 -6.71
CA PHE A 25 6.11 -11.13 -6.29
C PHE A 25 6.80 -10.29 -7.37
N LYS A 26 7.87 -10.78 -7.98
CA LYS A 26 8.57 -10.10 -9.09
C LYS A 26 7.70 -9.95 -10.34
N LEU A 27 6.82 -10.91 -10.62
CA LEU A 27 5.91 -10.86 -11.78
C LEU A 27 4.83 -9.79 -11.57
N VAL A 28 4.23 -9.76 -10.38
CA VAL A 28 3.19 -8.80 -9.96
C VAL A 28 3.77 -7.39 -9.77
N THR A 29 4.84 -7.25 -8.99
CA THR A 29 5.42 -5.95 -8.59
C THR A 29 6.44 -5.41 -9.62
N GLY A 30 7.07 -6.28 -10.40
CA GLY A 30 8.17 -5.91 -11.32
C GLY A 30 9.52 -5.70 -10.62
N VAL A 31 9.63 -6.01 -9.33
CA VAL A 31 10.82 -5.72 -8.51
C VAL A 31 11.83 -6.86 -8.61
N LYS A 32 13.06 -6.55 -9.05
CA LYS A 32 14.15 -7.54 -9.14
C LYS A 32 14.81 -7.79 -7.79
N ASN A 33 15.04 -6.73 -7.00
CA ASN A 33 15.65 -6.77 -5.67
C ASN A 33 14.85 -5.84 -4.73
N PRO A 34 13.89 -6.35 -3.93
CA PRO A 34 13.13 -5.52 -3.02
C PRO A 34 14.06 -4.95 -1.95
N LYS A 35 14.14 -3.61 -1.87
CA LYS A 35 14.86 -2.91 -0.81
C LYS A 35 13.88 -2.56 0.30
N VAL A 36 13.90 -3.32 1.38
CA VAL A 36 13.04 -3.07 2.55
C VAL A 36 13.40 -1.74 3.22
N TYR A 37 14.69 -1.39 3.22
CA TYR A 37 15.18 -0.11 3.71
C TYR A 37 15.25 0.90 2.58
N VAL A 38 14.65 2.07 2.79
CA VAL A 38 14.53 3.12 1.76
C VAL A 38 14.80 4.47 2.41
N SER A 39 15.65 5.27 1.78
CA SER A 39 15.92 6.65 2.21
C SER A 39 14.69 7.56 2.02
N ASN A 40 14.60 8.63 2.80
CA ASN A 40 13.52 9.63 2.64
C ASN A 40 13.50 10.24 1.23
N GLN A 41 14.67 10.46 0.62
CA GLN A 41 14.77 10.98 -0.74
C GLN A 41 14.18 10.00 -1.77
N ASP A 42 14.61 8.74 -1.74
CA ASP A 42 14.09 7.70 -2.66
C ASP A 42 12.57 7.54 -2.53
N ARG A 43 12.06 7.70 -1.30
CA ARG A 43 10.63 7.64 -1.00
C ARG A 43 9.87 8.80 -1.62
N ILE A 44 10.35 10.03 -1.44
CA ILE A 44 9.75 11.22 -2.06
C ILE A 44 9.78 11.07 -3.59
N GLU A 45 10.91 10.66 -4.18
CA GLU A 45 11.02 10.44 -5.62
C GLU A 45 10.06 9.35 -6.12
N TYR A 46 9.83 8.31 -5.32
CA TYR A 46 8.85 7.29 -5.63
C TYR A 46 7.44 7.87 -5.70
N TYR A 47 7.05 8.69 -4.72
CA TYR A 47 5.69 9.26 -4.61
C TYR A 47 5.43 10.50 -5.44
N ASN A 48 6.48 11.23 -5.82
CA ASN A 48 6.40 12.53 -6.47
C ASN A 48 5.37 12.59 -7.62
N PRO A 49 5.28 11.58 -8.52
CA PRO A 49 4.30 11.59 -9.61
C PRO A 49 2.83 11.72 -9.18
N TRP A 50 2.50 11.43 -7.92
CA TRP A 50 1.14 11.51 -7.38
C TRP A 50 0.91 12.76 -6.54
N ILE A 51 1.96 13.31 -5.94
CA ILE A 51 1.85 14.28 -4.85
C ILE A 51 2.30 15.69 -5.23
N GLU A 52 3.18 15.84 -6.23
CA GLU A 52 3.83 17.11 -6.55
C GLU A 52 2.80 18.18 -6.97
N ASN A 53 1.97 17.84 -7.94
CA ASN A 53 1.03 18.77 -8.58
C ASN A 53 -0.36 18.80 -7.91
N LYS A 54 -0.55 18.08 -6.80
CA LYS A 54 -1.85 18.04 -6.12
C LYS A 54 -1.96 19.15 -5.09
N GLU A 55 -3.12 19.79 -5.09
CA GLU A 55 -3.57 20.72 -4.04
C GLU A 55 -4.27 19.98 -2.89
N ALA A 56 -3.58 18.98 -2.33
CA ALA A 56 -4.06 18.17 -1.22
C ALA A 56 -3.13 18.35 -0.01
N ALA A 57 -3.65 18.09 1.19
CA ALA A 57 -2.81 17.85 2.35
C ALA A 57 -2.16 16.46 2.23
N ILE A 58 -0.83 16.36 2.34
CA ILE A 58 -0.12 15.10 2.05
C ILE A 58 0.74 14.72 3.25
N LEU A 59 0.55 13.49 3.71
CA LEU A 59 1.28 12.92 4.84
C LEU A 59 1.85 11.56 4.45
N ILE A 60 3.15 11.36 4.67
CA ILE A 60 3.82 10.07 4.48
C ILE A 60 4.43 9.65 5.80
N LYS A 61 3.93 8.53 6.33
CA LYS A 61 4.44 7.89 7.54
C LYS A 61 5.15 6.59 7.18
N THR A 62 6.25 6.29 7.88
CA THR A 62 7.06 5.08 7.62
C THR A 62 7.32 4.27 8.86
N ILE A 63 7.74 3.02 8.64
CA ILE A 63 8.16 2.11 9.69
C ILE A 63 9.53 2.55 10.21
N GLU A 64 9.62 2.72 11.53
CA GLU A 64 10.81 3.21 12.21
C GLU A 64 11.91 2.16 12.34
N ASN A 65 11.56 0.88 12.54
CA ASN A 65 12.56 -0.17 12.79
C ASN A 65 12.05 -1.58 12.43
N GLN A 66 12.94 -2.57 12.47
CA GLN A 66 12.65 -3.95 12.10
C GLN A 66 11.63 -4.64 13.02
N LYS A 67 11.58 -4.29 14.30
CA LYS A 67 10.60 -4.87 15.23
C LYS A 67 9.18 -4.43 14.84
N SER A 68 9.00 -3.13 14.59
CA SER A 68 7.73 -2.59 14.09
C SER A 68 7.37 -3.18 12.73
N PHE A 69 8.35 -3.41 11.85
CA PHE A 69 8.12 -4.09 10.56
C PHE A 69 7.45 -5.45 10.75
N VAL A 70 8.00 -6.32 11.60
CA VAL A 70 7.42 -7.65 11.86
C VAL A 70 5.98 -7.53 12.38
N SER A 71 5.72 -6.62 13.34
CA SER A 71 4.38 -6.42 13.89
C SER A 71 3.37 -5.91 12.86
N VAL A 72 3.78 -5.02 11.95
CA VAL A 72 2.91 -4.55 10.85
C VAL A 72 2.53 -5.69 9.92
N PHE A 73 3.48 -6.53 9.52
CA PHE A 73 3.20 -7.64 8.61
C PHE A 73 2.35 -8.73 9.27
N GLN A 74 2.53 -8.99 10.57
CA GLN A 74 1.63 -9.86 11.33
C GLN A 74 0.20 -9.30 11.38
N ALA A 75 0.04 -8.00 11.60
CA ALA A 75 -1.28 -7.36 11.60
C ALA A 75 -1.96 -7.38 10.22
N LEU A 76 -1.18 -7.50 9.14
CA LEU A 76 -1.66 -7.55 7.75
C LEU A 76 -1.88 -8.98 7.23
N GLU A 77 -1.57 -10.03 8.01
CA GLU A 77 -1.56 -11.43 7.54
C GLU A 77 -2.88 -11.86 6.88
N GLU A 78 -4.01 -11.43 7.44
CA GLU A 78 -5.36 -11.78 6.99
C GLU A 78 -5.98 -10.77 6.00
N VAL A 79 -5.20 -9.77 5.55
CA VAL A 79 -5.71 -8.68 4.70
C VAL A 79 -4.93 -8.61 3.39
N SER A 80 -5.67 -8.59 2.28
CA SER A 80 -5.07 -8.41 0.95
C SER A 80 -4.38 -7.06 0.85
N PHE A 81 -3.21 -7.06 0.21
CA PHE A 81 -2.30 -5.93 0.12
C PHE A 81 -1.86 -5.70 -1.34
N PRO A 82 -1.69 -4.46 -1.83
CA PRO A 82 -1.77 -3.17 -1.10
C PRO A 82 -3.19 -2.81 -0.67
N ILE A 83 -3.33 -1.97 0.36
CA ILE A 83 -4.64 -1.44 0.77
C ILE A 83 -4.75 -0.01 0.28
N PHE A 84 -5.79 0.28 -0.49
CA PHE A 84 -6.11 1.63 -0.96
C PHE A 84 -7.55 1.96 -0.57
N ILE A 85 -7.74 3.05 0.18
CA ILE A 85 -9.04 3.49 0.67
C ILE A 85 -9.36 4.86 0.07
N ILE A 86 -10.54 4.97 -0.54
CA ILE A 86 -11.11 6.21 -1.05
C ILE A 86 -12.28 6.59 -0.15
N GLU A 87 -12.14 7.68 0.60
CA GLU A 87 -13.22 8.20 1.45
C GLU A 87 -13.86 9.38 0.75
N ASP A 88 -15.12 9.23 0.36
CA ASP A 88 -15.94 10.30 -0.20
C ASP A 88 -16.52 11.13 0.95
N ILE A 89 -16.04 12.37 1.06
CA ILE A 89 -16.38 13.28 2.16
C ILE A 89 -17.86 13.67 2.11
N GLN A 90 -18.39 13.89 0.91
CA GLN A 90 -19.77 14.34 0.72
C GLN A 90 -20.76 13.22 1.05
N ASN A 91 -20.48 12.01 0.56
CA ASN A 91 -21.37 10.87 0.73
C ASN A 91 -21.12 10.07 2.02
N LYS A 92 -20.06 10.41 2.78
CA LYS A 92 -19.64 9.70 4.00
C LYS A 92 -19.45 8.20 3.79
N LYS A 93 -18.95 7.82 2.61
CA LYS A 93 -18.69 6.44 2.22
C LYS A 93 -17.21 6.22 2.04
N SER A 94 -16.76 5.00 2.35
CA SER A 94 -15.38 4.58 2.15
C SER A 94 -15.37 3.37 1.24
N TYR A 95 -14.44 3.33 0.29
CA TYR A 95 -14.30 2.24 -0.67
C TYR A 95 -12.90 1.68 -0.62
N THR A 96 -12.76 0.35 -0.69
CA THR A 96 -11.46 -0.31 -0.64
C THR A 96 -11.11 -0.98 -1.95
N VAL A 97 -9.89 -0.71 -2.41
CA VAL A 97 -9.20 -1.45 -3.47
C VAL A 97 -8.03 -2.15 -2.81
N ASN A 98 -8.12 -3.46 -2.66
CA ASN A 98 -7.13 -4.26 -1.94
C ASN A 98 -6.48 -5.36 -2.79
N CYS A 99 -6.65 -5.29 -4.11
CA CYS A 99 -6.06 -6.22 -5.07
C CYS A 99 -5.38 -5.44 -6.19
N TYR A 100 -4.27 -5.99 -6.69
CA TYR A 100 -3.44 -5.32 -7.70
C TYR A 100 -4.15 -5.21 -9.06
N GLU A 101 -4.91 -6.24 -9.40
CA GLU A 101 -5.66 -6.38 -10.65
C GLU A 101 -6.89 -5.45 -10.70
N ASP A 102 -7.43 -5.07 -9.54
CA ASP A 102 -8.66 -4.27 -9.43
C ASP A 102 -8.44 -2.79 -9.76
N PHE A 103 -7.20 -2.31 -9.83
CA PHE A 103 -6.91 -0.90 -10.07
C PHE A 103 -7.40 -0.42 -11.45
N ASP A 104 -7.26 -1.22 -12.51
CA ASP A 104 -7.69 -0.80 -13.84
C ASP A 104 -9.22 -0.68 -13.92
N TYR A 105 -9.92 -1.66 -13.33
CA TYR A 105 -11.38 -1.62 -13.18
C TYR A 105 -11.85 -0.46 -12.28
N THR A 106 -11.11 -0.19 -11.20
CA THR A 106 -11.37 0.95 -10.32
C THR A 106 -11.26 2.26 -11.10
N VAL A 107 -10.20 2.46 -11.88
CA VAL A 107 -10.00 3.66 -12.70
C VAL A 107 -11.17 3.85 -13.66
N GLU A 108 -11.60 2.78 -14.34
CA GLU A 108 -12.76 2.83 -15.23
C GLU A 108 -14.04 3.28 -14.50
N LEU A 109 -14.30 2.73 -13.31
CA LEU A 109 -15.47 3.12 -12.50
C LEU A 109 -15.40 4.57 -12.03
N LEU A 110 -14.20 5.05 -11.66
CA LEU A 110 -13.99 6.44 -11.23
C LEU A 110 -14.20 7.41 -12.39
N ASP A 111 -13.64 7.12 -13.57
CA ASP A 111 -13.83 7.92 -14.79
C ASP A 111 -15.32 7.99 -15.18
N GLN A 112 -16.07 6.92 -14.94
CA GLN A 112 -17.52 6.85 -15.17
C GLN A 112 -18.35 7.44 -14.02
N LYS A 113 -17.74 7.94 -12.94
CA LYS A 113 -18.39 8.45 -11.72
C LYS A 113 -19.31 7.43 -11.03
N LYS A 114 -18.95 6.14 -11.05
CA LYS A 114 -19.71 5.01 -10.49
C LYS A 114 -19.05 4.43 -9.23
N LEU A 115 -18.75 5.29 -8.25
CA LEU A 115 -18.11 4.88 -6.99
C LEU A 115 -18.96 3.90 -6.18
N ASP A 116 -20.29 3.98 -6.29
CA ASP A 116 -21.25 3.06 -5.67
C ASP A 116 -21.07 1.59 -6.08
N LYS A 117 -20.37 1.34 -7.19
CA LYS A 117 -20.02 -0.02 -7.66
C LYS A 117 -18.73 -0.55 -7.05
N LEU A 118 -17.94 0.29 -6.39
CA LEU A 118 -16.76 -0.15 -5.66
C LEU A 118 -17.18 -0.86 -4.37
N LYS A 119 -16.34 -1.79 -3.92
CA LYS A 119 -16.55 -2.48 -2.65
C LYS A 119 -16.42 -1.48 -1.50
N GLU A 120 -17.50 -1.34 -0.73
CA GLU A 120 -17.48 -0.52 0.48
C GLU A 120 -16.48 -1.07 1.50
N THR A 121 -15.73 -0.18 2.13
CA THR A 121 -14.71 -0.52 3.11
C THR A 121 -15.36 -1.11 4.35
N GLN A 122 -14.86 -2.25 4.78
CA GLN A 122 -15.30 -2.88 6.02
C GLN A 122 -14.66 -2.20 7.23
N LEU A 123 -15.41 -2.04 8.33
CA LEU A 123 -14.92 -1.44 9.57
C LEU A 123 -13.61 -2.06 10.11
N PRO A 124 -13.38 -3.38 10.06
CA PRO A 124 -12.11 -3.96 10.47
C PRO A 124 -10.90 -3.44 9.68
N ILE A 125 -11.06 -3.17 8.38
CA ILE A 125 -9.98 -2.63 7.53
C ILE A 125 -9.66 -1.20 7.96
N LEU A 126 -10.66 -0.35 8.20
CA LEU A 126 -10.44 1.02 8.69
C LEU A 126 -9.68 1.01 10.01
N LYS A 127 -10.15 0.21 10.98
CA LYS A 127 -9.51 0.07 12.29
C LYS A 127 -8.07 -0.43 12.19
N LEU A 128 -7.79 -1.35 11.26
CA LEU A 128 -6.44 -1.82 11.00
C LEU A 128 -5.56 -0.69 10.49
N VAL A 129 -5.99 0.05 9.46
CA VAL A 129 -5.23 1.18 8.91
C VAL A 129 -4.97 2.27 9.95
N ASP A 130 -5.97 2.59 10.78
CA ASP A 130 -5.83 3.54 11.87
C ASP A 130 -4.82 3.03 12.92
N SER A 131 -4.89 1.75 13.29
CA SER A 131 -3.94 1.11 14.20
C SER A 131 -2.50 1.13 13.66
N LEU A 132 -2.32 0.81 12.37
CA LEU A 132 -1.02 0.88 11.70
C LEU A 132 -0.43 2.30 11.77
N SER A 133 -1.23 3.31 11.43
CA SER A 133 -0.86 4.73 11.44
C SER A 133 -0.49 5.26 12.83
N ASN A 134 -1.09 4.73 13.90
CA ASN A 134 -0.93 5.26 15.26
C ASN A 134 0.08 4.49 16.10
N ASN A 135 0.24 3.17 15.86
CA ASN A 135 0.99 2.30 16.76
C ASN A 135 2.31 1.79 16.19
N PHE A 136 2.46 1.74 14.86
CA PHE A 136 3.58 1.04 14.23
C PHE A 136 4.35 1.88 13.20
N ILE A 137 3.67 2.84 12.58
CA ILE A 137 4.21 3.68 11.51
C ILE A 137 4.27 5.12 12.05
N THR A 138 5.36 5.41 12.75
CA THR A 138 5.49 6.58 13.64
C THR A 138 6.31 7.71 13.03
N LYS A 139 7.20 7.43 12.07
CA LYS A 139 8.07 8.46 11.50
C LYS A 139 7.36 9.18 10.36
N GLU A 140 7.04 10.46 10.59
CA GLU A 140 6.63 11.37 9.53
C GLU A 140 7.85 11.72 8.67
N THR A 141 7.80 11.35 7.38
CA THR A 141 8.94 11.53 6.45
C THR A 141 8.66 12.56 5.37
N PHE A 142 7.40 12.94 5.19
CA PHE A 142 6.99 14.04 4.34
C PHE A 142 5.65 14.58 4.79
N ASN A 143 5.54 15.90 4.85
CA ASN A 143 4.31 16.60 5.16
C ASN A 143 4.19 17.86 4.31
N LYS A 144 3.23 17.86 3.39
CA LYS A 144 2.83 19.05 2.62
C LYS A 144 1.52 19.52 3.20
N SER A 145 1.60 20.47 4.14
CA SER A 145 0.42 21.07 4.75
C SER A 145 -0.22 22.05 3.78
N LYS A 146 -1.34 21.63 3.18
CA LYS A 146 -2.33 22.50 2.56
C LYS A 146 -3.62 22.39 3.37
N THR A 147 -4.49 23.40 3.28
CA THR A 147 -5.81 23.33 3.92
C THR A 147 -6.59 22.15 3.36
N THR A 148 -7.00 21.23 4.22
CA THR A 148 -7.93 20.16 3.85
C THR A 148 -9.23 20.79 3.37
N LYS A 149 -9.67 20.36 2.18
CA LYS A 149 -10.94 20.79 1.61
C LYS A 149 -12.09 20.07 2.32
N GLN A 150 -13.22 20.75 2.46
CA GLN A 150 -14.43 20.17 3.05
C GLN A 150 -15.19 19.26 2.07
N ASP A 151 -14.76 19.23 0.81
CA ASP A 151 -15.30 18.42 -0.28
C ASP A 151 -14.20 17.59 -0.96
N GLY A 152 -14.63 16.62 -1.75
CA GLY A 152 -13.74 15.70 -2.48
C GLY A 152 -13.42 14.43 -1.70
N TYR A 153 -12.18 13.96 -1.86
CA TYR A 153 -11.75 12.64 -1.39
C TYR A 153 -10.60 12.69 -0.39
N HIS A 154 -10.69 11.87 0.66
CA HIS A 154 -9.51 11.49 1.46
C HIS A 154 -9.00 10.15 0.99
N ILE A 155 -7.69 10.06 0.73
CA ILE A 155 -7.05 8.85 0.25
C ILE A 155 -6.13 8.31 1.32
N ARG A 156 -6.30 7.04 1.70
CA ARG A 156 -5.37 6.33 2.59
C ARG A 156 -4.77 5.14 1.86
N ILE A 157 -3.45 5.03 1.90
CA ILE A 157 -2.72 3.96 1.20
C ILE A 157 -1.84 3.25 2.21
N VAL A 158 -1.94 1.92 2.28
CA VAL A 158 -0.96 1.06 2.93
C VAL A 158 -0.23 0.29 1.85
N HIS A 159 1.02 0.66 1.61
CA HIS A 159 1.87 -0.02 0.63
C HIS A 159 3.36 0.17 0.96
N GLY A 160 4.27 -0.50 0.26
CA GLY A 160 5.71 -0.26 0.39
C GLY A 160 6.32 0.33 -0.88
N THR A 161 7.27 1.26 -0.75
CA THR A 161 8.13 1.71 -1.87
C THR A 161 8.86 0.53 -2.52
N PHE A 162 9.19 -0.50 -1.73
CA PHE A 162 9.82 -1.73 -2.22
C PHE A 162 8.98 -2.54 -3.23
N LEU A 163 7.69 -2.22 -3.43
CA LEU A 163 6.81 -2.83 -4.44
C LEU A 163 7.03 -2.28 -5.86
N GLY A 164 7.86 -1.26 -6.02
CA GLY A 164 8.38 -0.84 -7.31
C GLY A 164 7.37 -0.17 -8.26
N LYS A 165 7.87 0.14 -9.45
CA LYS A 165 7.24 1.11 -10.36
C LYS A 165 5.93 0.65 -10.99
N LYS A 166 5.61 -0.65 -11.02
CA LYS A 166 4.37 -1.12 -11.69
C LYS A 166 3.13 -0.77 -10.87
N LEU A 167 3.13 -1.07 -9.57
CA LEU A 167 2.05 -0.62 -8.67
C LEU A 167 1.93 0.89 -8.71
N ARG A 168 3.09 1.57 -8.77
CA ARG A 168 3.13 3.03 -8.86
C ARG A 168 2.28 3.57 -10.02
N LYS A 169 2.44 2.97 -11.20
CA LYS A 169 1.74 3.39 -12.43
C LYS A 169 0.23 3.15 -12.35
N ARG A 170 -0.20 2.04 -11.76
CA ARG A 170 -1.63 1.70 -11.63
C ARG A 170 -2.36 2.64 -10.68
N ILE A 171 -1.79 2.86 -9.50
CA ILE A 171 -2.32 3.82 -8.52
C ILE A 171 -2.40 5.24 -9.11
N SER A 172 -1.47 5.61 -9.99
CA SER A 172 -1.50 6.93 -10.64
C SER A 172 -2.78 7.19 -11.43
N GLY A 173 -3.40 6.17 -12.02
CA GLY A 173 -4.68 6.32 -12.72
C GLY A 173 -5.77 6.79 -11.76
N VAL A 174 -5.86 6.15 -10.59
CA VAL A 174 -6.86 6.49 -9.56
C VAL A 174 -6.70 7.94 -9.10
N PHE A 175 -5.47 8.38 -8.86
CA PHE A 175 -5.19 9.78 -8.50
C PHE A 175 -5.57 10.80 -9.58
N ASN A 176 -5.55 10.40 -10.85
CA ASN A 176 -5.92 11.29 -11.96
C ASN A 176 -7.43 11.37 -12.15
N SER A 177 -8.16 10.28 -11.87
CA SER A 177 -9.62 10.23 -11.96
C SER A 177 -10.34 10.91 -10.79
N LEU A 178 -9.66 11.12 -9.66
CA LEU A 178 -10.21 11.75 -8.46
C LEU A 178 -9.87 13.25 -8.43
N ASP A 179 -10.91 14.09 -8.45
CA ASP A 179 -10.80 15.55 -8.30
C ASP A 179 -12.10 16.11 -7.68
N PRO A 180 -12.05 16.92 -6.59
CA PRO A 180 -10.86 17.29 -5.83
C PRO A 180 -10.39 16.20 -4.85
N ILE A 181 -9.07 16.15 -4.60
CA ILE A 181 -8.49 15.37 -3.50
C ILE A 181 -8.19 16.32 -2.34
N SER A 182 -8.80 16.06 -1.19
CA SER A 182 -8.62 16.86 0.03
C SER A 182 -7.36 16.47 0.79
N SER A 183 -7.12 15.16 0.97
CA SER A 183 -5.88 14.68 1.59
C SER A 183 -5.42 13.32 1.07
N ILE A 184 -4.12 13.08 1.24
CA ILE A 184 -3.44 11.83 0.90
C ILE A 184 -2.59 11.43 2.11
N THR A 185 -2.90 10.28 2.72
CA THR A 185 -2.10 9.68 3.78
C THR A 185 -1.50 8.37 3.26
N ILE A 186 -0.17 8.30 3.24
CA ILE A 186 0.58 7.11 2.82
C ILE A 186 1.23 6.49 4.05
N LEU A 187 0.92 5.23 4.30
CA LEU A 187 1.57 4.36 5.26
C LEU A 187 2.57 3.49 4.49
N ASP A 188 3.81 3.95 4.39
CA ASP A 188 4.88 3.26 3.67
C ASP A 188 5.48 2.15 4.54
N LEU A 189 5.34 0.90 4.10
CA LEU A 189 5.83 -0.29 4.78
C LEU A 189 7.34 -0.52 4.64
N SER A 190 8.05 0.37 3.94
CA SER A 190 9.51 0.33 3.90
C SER A 190 10.07 0.89 5.20
N ILE A 191 11.10 0.23 5.73
CA ILE A 191 11.84 0.71 6.90
C ILE A 191 12.68 1.91 6.47
N ASP A 192 12.80 2.90 7.35
CA ASP A 192 13.71 4.00 7.10
C ASP A 192 15.16 3.52 7.09
N GLU A 193 15.94 3.93 6.09
CA GLU A 193 17.34 3.52 5.98
C GLU A 193 18.20 4.08 7.13
N ASP A 194 17.83 5.24 7.66
CA ASP A 194 18.52 5.86 8.79
C ASP A 194 18.49 4.99 10.05
N SER A 195 17.49 4.10 10.18
CA SER A 195 17.34 3.19 11.32
C SER A 195 18.22 1.95 11.25
N LYS A 196 19.06 1.79 10.21
CA LYS A 196 19.97 0.63 10.09
C LYS A 196 21.10 0.66 11.11
N ASN A 197 21.39 1.83 11.67
CA ASN A 197 22.53 2.07 12.55
C ASN A 197 22.12 2.18 14.03
N ASP A 198 20.83 2.02 14.35
CA ASP A 198 20.28 1.95 15.70
C ASP A 198 20.11 0.50 16.16
#